data_AF-A0AAN1ZZP1-F1
#
_entry.id   AF-A0AAN1ZZP1-F1
#
_cell.length_a   1.000
_cell.length_b   1.000
_cell.length_c   1.000
_cell.angle_alpha   90.00
_cell.angle_beta   90.00
_cell.angle_gamma   90.00
#
_symmetry.space_group_name_H-M   'P 1'
#
loop_
_entity.id
_entity.type
_entity.pdbx_description
1 polymer ?
#
loop_
_entity_poly.entity_id
_entity_poly.type
_entity_poly.pdbx_seq_one_letter_code
_entity_poly.pdbx_strand_id
1 'polypeptide(L)'
;MLHMKATLDMKVAAATCGYQLHMTEPEIDNNGFDFTIAHRYDHLHVQNKATISGAGVRSWDFHPLLFQVPFLERDISPCVDGYPVGGTEGAMGGALLHVVSKEAAEDGRLDVKYYYFDIFYVAAVEQGLWVSEKFGREEAQSILRKIRNGNWSERINLPLRAFLPISSPAAILAFRFHMPRPSNYVSMGHKCPNGLEELWRAEVRHWLPPDALA
;
A
#
# COMPACT_ATOMS: atom_id res chain seq x y z
N MET A 1 7.82 11.02 -14.22
CA MET A 1 9.16 10.42 -14.00
C MET A 1 9.18 9.46 -12.81
N LEU A 2 8.71 9.85 -11.61
CA LEU A 2 8.75 8.98 -10.43
C LEU A 2 7.90 7.71 -10.56
N HIS A 3 6.68 7.80 -11.13
CA HIS A 3 5.88 6.61 -11.42
C HIS A 3 6.60 5.69 -12.42
N MET A 4 7.22 6.22 -13.49
CA MET A 4 7.99 5.43 -14.46
C MET A 4 9.17 4.70 -13.80
N LYS A 5 9.86 5.33 -12.84
CA LYS A 5 10.92 4.67 -12.05
C LYS A 5 10.36 3.51 -11.23
N ALA A 6 9.23 3.70 -10.53
CA ALA A 6 8.59 2.61 -9.79
C ALA A 6 8.12 1.48 -10.71
N THR A 7 7.52 1.81 -11.85
CA THR A 7 7.13 0.85 -12.91
C THR A 7 8.35 0.05 -13.38
N LEU A 8 9.48 0.72 -13.65
CA LEU A 8 10.72 0.05 -14.04
C LEU A 8 11.20 -0.90 -12.95
N ASP A 9 11.26 -0.45 -11.69
CA ASP A 9 11.74 -1.25 -10.56
C ASP A 9 10.89 -2.52 -10.36
N MET A 10 9.56 -2.38 -10.45
CA MET A 10 8.65 -3.52 -10.38
C MET A 10 8.83 -4.46 -11.56
N LYS A 11 8.92 -3.95 -12.81
CA LYS A 11 9.11 -4.79 -13.99
C LYS A 11 10.43 -5.56 -13.96
N VAL A 12 11.52 -4.93 -13.52
CA VAL A 12 12.81 -5.60 -13.34
C VAL A 12 12.69 -6.69 -12.28
N ALA A 13 12.07 -6.40 -11.13
CA ALA A 13 11.89 -7.39 -10.07
C ALA A 13 11.00 -8.58 -10.47
N ALA A 14 9.96 -8.35 -11.28
CA ALA A 14 9.17 -9.44 -11.81
C ALA A 14 9.94 -10.27 -12.85
N ALA A 15 10.69 -9.60 -13.74
CA ALA A 15 11.47 -10.26 -14.77
C ALA A 15 12.57 -11.15 -14.21
N THR A 16 13.24 -10.75 -13.11
CA THR A 16 14.23 -11.59 -12.42
C THR A 16 13.62 -12.88 -11.84
N CYS A 17 12.31 -12.91 -11.67
CA CYS A 17 11.56 -14.04 -11.16
C CYS A 17 10.83 -14.82 -12.29
N GLY A 18 11.05 -14.46 -13.55
CA GLY A 18 10.41 -15.09 -14.70
C GLY A 18 8.95 -14.70 -14.92
N TYR A 19 8.49 -13.59 -14.31
CA TYR A 19 7.13 -13.09 -14.48
C TYR A 19 7.07 -11.89 -15.42
N GLN A 20 5.98 -11.79 -16.17
CA GLN A 20 5.63 -10.61 -16.96
C GLN A 20 4.59 -9.80 -16.20
N LEU A 21 4.89 -8.52 -15.97
CA LEU A 21 3.94 -7.55 -15.43
C LEU A 21 3.39 -6.67 -16.55
N HIS A 22 2.07 -6.59 -16.60
CA HIS A 22 1.37 -5.59 -17.41
C HIS A 22 1.13 -4.37 -16.53
N MET A 23 1.48 -3.20 -17.03
CA MET A 23 1.25 -1.94 -16.32
C MET A 23 0.59 -0.98 -17.29
N THR A 24 -0.58 -0.47 -16.89
CA THR A 24 -1.40 0.43 -17.70
C THR A 24 -1.66 1.72 -16.94
N GLU A 25 -1.51 2.84 -17.64
CA GLU A 25 -1.89 4.16 -17.13
C GLU A 25 -3.30 4.46 -17.67
N PRO A 26 -4.26 4.89 -16.84
CA PRO A 26 -5.58 5.25 -17.32
C PRO A 26 -5.49 6.51 -18.17
N GLU A 27 -6.19 6.52 -19.31
CA GLU A 27 -6.25 7.70 -20.19
C GLU A 27 -6.97 8.89 -19.53
N ILE A 28 -7.84 8.61 -18.55
CA ILE A 28 -8.61 9.60 -17.80
C ILE A 28 -8.51 9.30 -16.29
N ASP A 29 -8.09 10.29 -15.50
CA ASP A 29 -8.01 10.22 -14.03
C ASP A 29 -9.41 10.38 -13.38
N ASN A 30 -10.30 9.42 -13.65
CA ASN A 30 -11.64 9.39 -13.05
C ASN A 30 -11.70 8.51 -11.80
N ASN A 31 -10.78 7.55 -11.66
CA ASN A 31 -10.91 6.47 -10.68
C ASN A 31 -9.97 6.64 -9.48
N GLY A 32 -9.22 7.75 -9.41
CA GLY A 32 -8.36 8.06 -8.27
C GLY A 32 -7.15 7.13 -8.14
N PHE A 33 -6.64 6.60 -9.25
CA PHE A 33 -5.38 5.86 -9.32
C PHE A 33 -4.59 6.27 -10.56
N ASP A 34 -3.27 6.16 -10.48
CA ASP A 34 -2.38 6.63 -11.55
C ASP A 34 -1.98 5.51 -12.51
N PHE A 35 -1.95 4.26 -12.04
CA PHE A 35 -1.64 3.11 -12.86
C PHE A 35 -2.21 1.82 -12.27
N THR A 36 -2.39 0.83 -13.11
CA THR A 36 -2.79 -0.53 -12.72
C THR A 36 -1.63 -1.47 -13.00
N ILE A 37 -1.28 -2.29 -12.02
CA ILE A 37 -0.37 -3.43 -12.17
C ILE A 37 -1.23 -4.66 -12.37
N ALA A 38 -0.91 -5.49 -13.35
CA ALA A 38 -1.62 -6.73 -13.60
C ALA A 38 -0.66 -7.89 -13.80
N HIS A 39 -1.00 -9.01 -13.17
CA HIS A 39 -0.35 -10.29 -13.39
C HIS A 39 -1.39 -11.39 -13.51
N ARG A 40 -1.44 -12.05 -14.67
CA ARG A 40 -2.45 -13.07 -14.99
C ARG A 40 -3.87 -12.53 -14.79
N TYR A 41 -4.53 -12.92 -13.70
CA TYR A 41 -5.90 -12.54 -13.36
C TYR A 41 -5.97 -11.51 -12.22
N ASP A 42 -4.83 -11.22 -11.59
CA ASP A 42 -4.75 -10.28 -10.48
C ASP A 42 -4.48 -8.88 -11.00
N HIS A 43 -5.20 -7.90 -10.43
CA HIS A 43 -5.06 -6.49 -10.75
C HIS A 43 -4.88 -5.69 -9.47
N LEU A 44 -3.99 -4.70 -9.51
CA LEU A 44 -3.76 -3.76 -8.43
C LEU A 44 -3.77 -2.35 -8.96
N HIS A 45 -4.75 -1.57 -8.53
CA HIS A 45 -4.81 -0.13 -8.77
C HIS A 45 -3.92 0.61 -7.78
N VAL A 46 -3.04 1.47 -8.27
CA VAL A 46 -2.11 2.22 -7.42
C VAL A 46 -2.20 3.71 -7.71
N GLN A 47 -2.40 4.52 -6.67
CA GLN A 47 -2.25 5.96 -6.73
C GLN A 47 -0.87 6.35 -6.24
N ASN A 48 -0.09 7.08 -7.05
CA ASN A 48 1.19 7.64 -6.61
C ASN A 48 0.98 9.05 -6.07
N LYS A 49 1.77 9.41 -5.06
CA LYS A 49 2.02 10.81 -4.72
C LYS A 49 3.51 10.99 -4.50
N ALA A 50 3.99 12.22 -4.66
CA ALA A 50 5.38 12.54 -4.44
C ALA A 50 5.54 13.83 -3.64
N THR A 51 6.64 13.91 -2.91
CA THR A 51 7.10 15.14 -2.26
C THR A 51 8.62 15.17 -2.20
N ILE A 52 9.19 16.32 -1.85
CA ILE A 52 10.62 16.50 -1.61
C ILE A 52 10.84 16.58 -0.10
N SER A 53 11.94 16.00 0.40
CA SER A 53 12.30 16.10 1.82
C SER A 53 12.41 17.56 2.25
N GLY A 54 11.83 17.89 3.42
CA GLY A 54 11.81 19.26 3.93
C GLY A 54 10.73 20.17 3.33
N ALA A 55 9.91 19.72 2.36
CA ALA A 55 8.82 20.52 1.79
C ALA A 55 7.63 20.77 2.75
N GLY A 56 7.63 20.15 3.94
CA GLY A 56 6.58 20.33 4.96
C GLY A 56 5.27 19.59 4.71
N VAL A 57 5.10 18.94 3.55
CA VAL A 57 3.94 18.08 3.25
C VAL A 57 4.00 16.82 4.11
N ARG A 58 2.95 16.57 4.89
CA ARG A 58 2.88 15.45 5.85
C ARG A 58 1.67 14.56 5.67
N SER A 59 0.75 14.91 4.79
CA SER A 59 -0.44 14.12 4.48
C SER A 59 -0.92 14.35 3.06
N TRP A 60 -1.70 13.40 2.55
CA TRP A 60 -2.25 13.42 1.20
C TRP A 60 -3.70 12.95 1.22
N ASP A 61 -4.49 13.51 0.31
CA ASP A 61 -5.88 13.10 0.12
C ASP A 61 -5.98 11.97 -0.89
N PHE A 62 -6.76 10.96 -0.52
CA PHE A 62 -7.05 9.79 -1.33
C PHE A 62 -8.54 9.55 -1.42
N HIS A 63 -8.91 8.88 -2.50
CA HIS A 63 -10.26 8.38 -2.66
C HIS A 63 -10.48 7.17 -1.73
N PRO A 64 -11.50 7.13 -0.84
CA PRO A 64 -11.71 5.97 0.04
C PRO A 64 -11.95 4.67 -0.74
N LEU A 65 -12.69 4.74 -1.86
CA LEU A 65 -12.94 3.61 -2.76
C LEU A 65 -11.68 3.03 -3.41
N LEU A 66 -10.56 3.76 -3.45
CA LEU A 66 -9.27 3.18 -3.84
C LEU A 66 -8.93 2.00 -2.94
N PHE A 67 -9.28 2.06 -1.65
CA PHE A 67 -8.88 1.06 -0.65
C PHE A 67 -9.99 0.07 -0.30
N GLN A 68 -11.25 0.40 -0.55
CA GLN A 68 -12.36 -0.53 -0.29
C GLN A 68 -12.22 -1.81 -1.11
N VAL A 69 -12.54 -2.94 -0.47
CA VAL A 69 -12.57 -4.23 -1.13
C VAL A 69 -13.85 -4.34 -1.98
N PRO A 70 -13.75 -4.69 -3.28
CA PRO A 70 -14.91 -4.87 -4.14
C PRO A 70 -15.74 -6.09 -3.73
N PHE A 71 -17.00 -6.13 -4.18
CA PHE A 71 -17.93 -7.19 -3.84
C PHE A 71 -17.42 -8.60 -4.16
N LEU A 72 -16.72 -8.77 -5.29
CA LEU A 72 -16.19 -10.07 -5.72
C LEU A 72 -15.09 -10.61 -4.80
N GLU A 73 -14.44 -9.74 -4.03
CA GLU A 73 -13.33 -10.08 -3.14
C GLU A 73 -13.71 -9.88 -1.66
N ARG A 74 -15.00 -9.72 -1.36
CA ARG A 74 -15.49 -9.41 -0.01
C ARG A 74 -15.04 -10.41 1.07
N ASP A 75 -14.76 -11.65 0.69
CA ASP A 75 -14.35 -12.71 1.62
C ASP A 75 -12.96 -12.45 2.23
N ILE A 76 -12.14 -11.65 1.55
CA ILE A 76 -10.84 -11.18 2.04
C ILE A 76 -10.92 -9.77 2.65
N SER A 77 -12.12 -9.20 2.81
CA SER A 77 -12.26 -7.86 3.38
C SER A 77 -11.91 -7.85 4.87
N PRO A 78 -10.99 -6.95 5.31
CA PRO A 78 -10.78 -6.73 6.73
C PRO A 78 -12.05 -6.19 7.40
N CYS A 79 -12.23 -6.46 8.69
CA CYS A 79 -13.40 -5.97 9.44
C CYS A 79 -13.00 -4.87 10.44
N VAL A 80 -13.85 -3.85 10.56
CA VAL A 80 -13.78 -2.84 11.62
C VAL A 80 -15.16 -2.67 12.26
N ASP A 81 -15.22 -2.73 13.60
CA ASP A 81 -16.47 -2.73 14.38
C ASP A 81 -17.44 -3.88 14.02
N GLY A 82 -16.92 -5.00 13.54
CA GLY A 82 -17.74 -6.14 13.08
C GLY A 82 -18.33 -6.00 11.67
N TYR A 83 -17.98 -4.93 10.94
CA TYR A 83 -18.40 -4.70 9.56
C TYR A 83 -17.21 -4.78 8.60
N PRO A 84 -17.36 -5.38 7.40
CA PRO A 84 -16.30 -5.42 6.41
C PRO A 84 -15.96 -4.00 5.92
N VAL A 85 -14.68 -3.75 5.67
CA VAL A 85 -14.16 -2.51 5.08
C VAL A 85 -14.16 -2.72 3.56
N GLY A 86 -15.37 -2.66 3.00
CA GLY A 86 -15.63 -2.97 1.61
C GLY A 86 -17.12 -2.80 1.32
N GLY A 87 -17.49 -2.98 0.06
CA GLY A 87 -18.85 -2.73 -0.38
C GLY A 87 -19.13 -3.30 -1.76
N THR A 88 -20.04 -2.66 -2.47
CA THR A 88 -20.33 -2.99 -3.88
C THR A 88 -19.21 -2.50 -4.80
N GLU A 89 -18.71 -1.30 -4.55
CA GLU A 89 -17.75 -0.59 -5.40
C GLU A 89 -16.45 -0.38 -4.62
N GLY A 90 -15.32 -0.76 -5.21
CA GLY A 90 -14.01 -0.67 -4.56
C GLY A 90 -12.91 -1.16 -5.51
N ALA A 91 -11.70 -0.68 -5.31
CA ALA A 91 -10.56 -1.02 -6.16
C ALA A 91 -9.56 -1.98 -5.48
N MET A 92 -9.70 -2.21 -4.16
CA MET A 92 -8.72 -2.92 -3.33
C MET A 92 -7.27 -2.51 -3.64
N GLY A 93 -7.06 -1.25 -3.97
CA GLY A 93 -5.81 -0.69 -4.44
C GLY A 93 -4.83 -0.41 -3.31
N GLY A 94 -3.82 0.37 -3.65
CA GLY A 94 -2.87 0.91 -2.69
C GLY A 94 -2.38 2.30 -3.09
N ALA A 95 -1.72 2.96 -2.14
CA ALA A 95 -1.09 4.25 -2.37
C ALA A 95 0.42 4.11 -2.20
N LEU A 96 1.18 4.62 -3.17
CA LEU A 96 2.63 4.65 -3.16
C LEU A 96 3.11 6.09 -3.06
N LEU A 97 3.83 6.41 -1.97
CA LEU A 97 4.46 7.70 -1.77
C LEU A 97 5.94 7.63 -2.13
N HIS A 98 6.38 8.67 -2.83
CA HIS A 98 7.78 8.94 -3.13
C HIS A 98 8.23 10.17 -2.33
N VAL A 99 9.22 10.00 -1.47
CA VAL A 99 9.89 11.11 -0.79
C VAL A 99 11.29 11.26 -1.37
N VAL A 100 11.46 12.25 -2.23
CA VAL A 100 12.74 12.53 -2.91
C VAL A 100 13.65 13.31 -1.97
N SER A 101 14.92 12.91 -1.83
CA SER A 101 15.89 13.72 -1.09
C SER A 101 16.14 15.04 -1.81
N LYS A 102 15.95 16.15 -1.09
CA LYS A 102 16.26 17.50 -1.56
C LYS A 102 17.73 17.63 -1.91
N GLU A 103 18.61 17.16 -1.04
CA GLU A 103 20.06 17.23 -1.20
C GLU A 103 20.49 16.45 -2.45
N ALA A 104 19.99 15.23 -2.63
CA ALA A 104 20.28 14.44 -3.82
C ALA A 104 19.75 15.12 -5.10
N ALA A 105 18.54 15.68 -5.05
CA ALA A 105 17.93 16.37 -6.19
C ALA A 105 18.72 17.63 -6.60
N GLU A 106 19.24 18.39 -5.62
CA GLU A 106 20.11 19.55 -5.87
C GLU A 106 21.44 19.14 -6.52
N ASP A 107 21.95 17.95 -6.22
CA ASP A 107 23.11 17.33 -6.89
C ASP A 107 22.79 16.69 -8.26
N GLY A 108 21.55 16.79 -8.73
CA GLY A 108 21.10 16.11 -9.97
C GLY A 108 21.00 14.58 -9.85
N ARG A 109 20.99 14.05 -8.63
CA ARG A 109 20.79 12.62 -8.33
C ARG A 109 19.34 12.35 -7.96
N LEU A 110 18.89 11.12 -8.19
CA LEU A 110 17.58 10.66 -7.76
C LEU A 110 17.74 9.67 -6.59
N ASP A 111 17.47 10.16 -5.38
CA ASP A 111 17.36 9.33 -4.18
C ASP A 111 15.94 9.42 -3.63
N VAL A 112 15.28 8.28 -3.45
CA VAL A 112 13.85 8.19 -3.17
C VAL A 112 13.61 7.20 -2.03
N LYS A 113 12.92 7.68 -0.99
CA LYS A 113 12.32 6.82 0.03
C LYS A 113 10.89 6.50 -0.36
N TYR A 114 10.51 5.24 -0.24
CA TYR A 114 9.20 4.74 -0.63
C TYR A 114 8.37 4.39 0.59
N TYR A 115 7.08 4.73 0.53
CA TYR A 115 6.11 4.35 1.54
C TYR A 115 4.84 3.83 0.88
N TYR A 116 4.27 2.77 1.41
CA TYR A 116 3.10 2.10 0.86
C TYR A 116 1.96 2.06 1.87
N PHE A 117 0.74 2.21 1.38
CA PHE A 117 -0.46 2.08 2.16
C PHE A 117 -1.45 1.20 1.42
N ASP A 118 -2.02 0.24 2.12
CA ASP A 118 -3.23 -0.44 1.72
C ASP A 118 -4.07 -0.84 2.94
N ILE A 119 -5.27 -1.35 2.65
CA ILE A 119 -6.25 -1.72 3.66
C ILE A 119 -5.77 -2.85 4.58
N PHE A 120 -4.94 -3.76 4.07
CA PHE A 120 -4.43 -4.91 4.83
C PHE A 120 -3.40 -4.50 5.87
N TYR A 121 -2.48 -3.59 5.51
CA TYR A 121 -1.53 -3.03 6.46
C TYR A 121 -2.24 -2.31 7.60
N VAL A 122 -3.20 -1.45 7.29
CA VAL A 122 -3.93 -0.71 8.33
C VAL A 122 -4.74 -1.65 9.22
N ALA A 123 -5.36 -2.68 8.65
CA ALA A 123 -6.04 -3.71 9.43
C ALA A 123 -5.07 -4.47 10.36
N ALA A 124 -3.86 -4.78 9.89
CA ALA A 124 -2.82 -5.40 10.72
C ALA A 124 -2.48 -4.52 11.93
N VAL A 125 -2.37 -3.20 11.73
CA VAL A 125 -2.12 -2.24 12.81
C VAL A 125 -3.31 -2.20 13.78
N GLU A 126 -4.54 -2.08 13.28
CA GLU A 126 -5.75 -2.04 14.12
C GLU A 126 -5.87 -3.29 15.01
N GLN A 127 -5.54 -4.46 14.47
CA GLN A 127 -5.60 -5.73 15.19
C GLN A 127 -4.42 -5.95 16.14
N GLY A 128 -3.39 -5.09 16.08
CA GLY A 128 -2.18 -5.21 16.90
C GLY A 128 -1.17 -6.24 16.37
N LEU A 129 -1.38 -6.75 15.15
CA LEU A 129 -0.44 -7.64 14.47
C LEU A 129 0.81 -6.86 14.03
N TRP A 130 0.62 -5.63 13.52
CA TRP A 130 1.70 -4.67 13.25
C TRP A 130 1.80 -3.63 14.36
N VAL A 131 2.99 -3.54 14.97
CA VAL A 131 3.31 -2.50 15.96
C VAL A 131 4.16 -1.43 15.27
N SER A 132 3.65 -0.20 15.26
CA SER A 132 4.37 1.00 14.81
C SER A 132 4.38 2.00 15.95
N GLU A 133 5.54 2.56 16.28
CA GLU A 133 5.64 3.61 17.30
C GLU A 133 4.84 4.87 16.93
N LYS A 134 4.68 5.12 15.63
CA LYS A 134 4.12 6.38 15.10
C LYS A 134 2.68 6.25 14.65
N PHE A 135 2.15 5.04 14.51
CA PHE A 135 0.82 4.78 14.00
C PHE A 135 0.13 3.72 14.84
N GLY A 136 -0.80 4.17 15.68
CA GLY A 136 -1.45 3.35 16.69
C GLY A 136 -2.77 2.72 16.24
N ARG A 137 -3.25 1.75 17.03
CA ARG A 137 -4.48 0.99 16.77
C ARG A 137 -5.72 1.86 16.60
N GLU A 138 -5.89 2.87 17.45
CA GLU A 138 -7.05 3.77 17.40
C GLU A 138 -7.08 4.63 16.12
N GLU A 139 -5.90 5.10 15.68
CA GLU A 139 -5.77 5.85 14.43
C GLU A 139 -6.07 4.96 13.22
N ALA A 140 -5.53 3.73 13.22
CA ALA A 140 -5.84 2.72 12.21
C ALA A 140 -7.33 2.40 12.15
N GLN A 141 -7.99 2.17 13.30
CA GLN A 141 -9.43 1.96 13.38
C GLN A 141 -10.23 3.14 12.80
N SER A 142 -9.82 4.38 13.12
CA SER A 142 -10.44 5.60 12.60
C SER A 142 -10.31 5.69 11.08
N ILE A 143 -9.14 5.38 10.52
CA ILE A 143 -8.90 5.33 9.08
C ILE A 143 -9.76 4.26 8.41
N LEU A 144 -9.83 3.05 8.96
CA LEU A 144 -10.65 1.96 8.41
C LEU A 144 -12.14 2.32 8.41
N ARG A 145 -12.65 2.98 9.45
CA ARG A 145 -14.04 3.49 9.48
C ARG A 145 -14.28 4.52 8.38
N LYS A 146 -13.34 5.44 8.15
CA LYS A 146 -13.44 6.43 7.06
C LYS A 146 -13.40 5.77 5.69
N ILE A 147 -12.55 4.77 5.50
CA ILE A 147 -12.52 3.98 4.27
C ILE A 147 -13.86 3.27 4.08
N ARG A 148 -14.33 2.53 5.08
CA ARG A 148 -15.58 1.75 5.03
C ARG A 148 -16.81 2.61 4.68
N ASN A 149 -16.94 3.77 5.33
CA ASN A 149 -18.11 4.63 5.17
C ASN A 149 -17.98 5.58 3.96
N GLY A 150 -16.81 5.63 3.31
CA GLY A 150 -16.48 6.61 2.29
C GLY A 150 -17.16 6.36 0.94
N ASN A 151 -17.41 7.42 0.15
CA ASN A 151 -18.00 7.34 -1.19
C ASN A 151 -17.22 8.13 -2.28
N TRP A 152 -17.72 8.12 -3.53
CA TRP A 152 -17.11 8.79 -4.72
C TRP A 152 -16.84 10.29 -4.59
N SER A 153 -17.59 10.98 -3.72
CA SER A 153 -17.45 12.44 -3.55
C SER A 153 -16.48 12.82 -2.44
N GLU A 154 -16.03 11.86 -1.63
CA GLU A 154 -15.28 12.13 -0.42
C GLU A 154 -13.77 11.91 -0.59
N ARG A 155 -13.01 12.47 0.35
CA ARG A 155 -11.56 12.28 0.43
C ARG A 155 -11.18 11.91 1.85
N ILE A 156 -10.22 11.01 1.99
CA ILE A 156 -9.58 10.70 3.26
C ILE A 156 -8.16 11.26 3.25
N ASN A 157 -7.83 12.04 4.26
CA ASN A 157 -6.48 12.55 4.45
C ASN A 157 -5.65 11.51 5.22
N LEU A 158 -4.60 10.99 4.60
CA LEU A 158 -3.70 10.00 5.19
C LEU A 158 -2.36 10.66 5.54
N PRO A 159 -1.94 10.66 6.82
CA PRO A 159 -0.65 11.19 7.22
C PRO A 159 0.49 10.23 6.85
N LEU A 160 1.70 10.74 6.61
CA LEU A 160 2.88 9.95 6.23
C LEU A 160 3.13 8.76 7.19
N ARG A 161 2.92 8.97 8.49
CA ARG A 161 3.10 7.94 9.53
C ARG A 161 2.17 6.73 9.36
N ALA A 162 1.04 6.91 8.68
CA ALA A 162 0.11 5.82 8.39
C ALA A 162 0.57 4.97 7.21
N PHE A 163 1.69 5.28 6.54
CA PHE A 163 2.24 4.46 5.46
C PHE A 163 3.36 3.56 5.98
N LEU A 164 3.41 2.33 5.48
CA LEU A 164 4.48 1.37 5.70
C LEU A 164 5.72 1.78 4.88
N PRO A 165 6.88 2.08 5.50
CA PRO A 165 8.11 2.29 4.74
C PRO A 165 8.52 1.02 4.02
N ILE A 166 8.83 1.10 2.72
CA ILE A 166 9.29 -0.04 1.91
C ILE A 166 10.65 0.25 1.27
N SER A 167 11.48 -0.77 1.11
CA SER A 167 12.83 -0.63 0.56
C SER A 167 12.82 -0.33 -0.95
N SER A 168 11.78 -0.77 -1.65
CA SER A 168 11.61 -0.62 -3.09
C SER A 168 10.14 -0.84 -3.47
N PRO A 169 9.64 -0.24 -4.57
CA PRO A 169 8.33 -0.55 -5.14
C PRO A 169 8.12 -2.05 -5.43
N ALA A 170 9.20 -2.82 -5.60
CA ALA A 170 9.13 -4.29 -5.74
C ALA A 170 8.47 -4.98 -4.53
N ALA A 171 8.50 -4.39 -3.33
CA ALA A 171 7.82 -4.91 -2.15
C ALA A 171 6.31 -5.10 -2.38
N ILE A 172 5.69 -4.22 -3.19
CA ILE A 172 4.27 -4.30 -3.53
C ILE A 172 3.97 -5.61 -4.27
N LEU A 173 4.90 -6.12 -5.08
CA LEU A 173 4.75 -7.40 -5.77
C LEU A 173 4.73 -8.58 -4.79
N ALA A 174 5.51 -8.52 -3.73
CA ALA A 174 5.46 -9.51 -2.67
C ALA A 174 4.13 -9.45 -1.94
N PHE A 175 3.71 -8.25 -1.54
CA PHE A 175 2.49 -8.05 -0.75
C PHE A 175 1.21 -8.42 -1.50
N ARG A 176 1.15 -8.13 -2.81
CA ARG A 176 -0.10 -8.19 -3.60
C ARG A 176 -0.12 -9.26 -4.68
N PHE A 177 1.04 -9.71 -5.15
CA PHE A 177 1.14 -10.70 -6.23
C PHE A 177 1.93 -11.95 -5.84
N HIS A 178 2.33 -12.08 -4.57
CA HIS A 178 3.03 -13.26 -4.07
C HIS A 178 4.34 -13.55 -4.83
N MET A 179 5.08 -12.49 -5.20
CA MET A 179 6.36 -12.57 -5.92
C MET A 179 7.52 -11.98 -5.10
N PRO A 180 8.70 -12.60 -5.06
CA PRO A 180 9.13 -13.80 -5.78
C PRO A 180 8.64 -15.11 -5.15
N ARG A 181 8.03 -15.02 -3.96
CA ARG A 181 7.60 -16.16 -3.16
C ARG A 181 6.18 -15.94 -2.67
N PRO A 182 5.42 -17.03 -2.42
CA PRO A 182 4.14 -16.96 -1.74
C PRO A 182 4.18 -16.04 -0.53
N SER A 183 3.15 -15.18 -0.44
CA SER A 183 2.99 -14.23 0.65
C SER A 183 1.66 -14.46 1.36
N ASN A 184 1.61 -14.34 2.67
CA ASN A 184 0.34 -14.34 3.42
C ASN A 184 -0.13 -12.93 3.80
N TYR A 185 0.42 -11.88 3.18
CA TYR A 185 0.19 -10.49 3.53
C TYR A 185 -1.30 -10.11 3.60
N VAL A 186 -2.13 -10.53 2.64
CA VAL A 186 -3.58 -10.26 2.64
C VAL A 186 -4.28 -10.85 3.87
N SER A 187 -3.79 -11.96 4.41
CA SER A 187 -4.35 -12.59 5.61
C SER A 187 -4.16 -11.75 6.88
N MET A 188 -3.29 -10.73 6.86
CA MET A 188 -3.17 -9.75 7.97
C MET A 188 -4.48 -9.02 8.28
N GLY A 189 -5.37 -8.91 7.28
CA GLY A 189 -6.68 -8.30 7.44
C GLY A 189 -7.62 -9.10 8.35
N HIS A 190 -7.28 -10.34 8.67
CA HIS A 190 -8.13 -11.25 9.42
C HIS A 190 -7.48 -11.66 10.74
N LYS A 191 -8.32 -11.86 11.78
CA LYS A 191 -7.87 -12.41 13.07
C LYS A 191 -7.25 -13.79 12.84
N CYS A 192 -5.93 -13.86 12.86
CA CYS A 192 -5.21 -15.12 12.77
C CYS A 192 -5.30 -15.89 14.10
N PRO A 193 -5.42 -17.23 14.07
CA PRO A 193 -5.13 -18.06 15.24
C PRO A 193 -3.69 -17.84 15.70
N ASN A 194 -3.44 -17.92 17.01
CA ASN A 194 -2.13 -17.73 17.63
C ASN A 194 -1.00 -18.45 16.85
N GLY A 195 0.08 -17.73 16.52
CA GLY A 195 1.33 -18.31 16.00
C GLY A 195 1.74 -17.95 14.57
N LEU A 196 0.89 -17.27 13.78
CA LEU A 196 1.27 -16.81 12.43
C LEU A 196 1.99 -15.45 12.39
N GLU A 197 2.00 -14.72 13.52
CA GLU A 197 2.60 -13.39 13.64
C GLU A 197 4.11 -13.40 13.38
N GLU A 198 4.85 -14.41 13.85
CA GLU A 198 6.30 -14.46 13.67
C GLU A 198 6.71 -14.75 12.22
N LEU A 199 6.01 -15.68 11.57
CA LEU A 199 6.20 -15.99 10.14
C LEU A 199 5.97 -14.74 9.30
N TRP A 200 4.91 -14.02 9.62
CA TRP A 200 4.56 -12.78 8.95
C TRP A 200 5.59 -11.66 9.16
N ARG A 201 6.03 -11.43 10.42
CA ARG A 201 7.08 -10.45 10.71
C ARG A 201 8.33 -10.75 9.91
N ALA A 202 8.72 -12.01 9.82
CA ALA A 202 9.88 -12.44 9.03
C ALA A 202 9.67 -12.18 7.53
N GLU A 203 8.46 -12.36 7.02
CA GLU A 203 8.14 -12.16 5.60
C GLU A 203 8.21 -10.69 5.18
N VAL A 204 7.53 -9.82 5.93
CA VAL A 204 7.48 -8.38 5.65
C VAL A 204 8.84 -7.72 5.91
N ARG A 205 9.56 -8.13 6.97
CA ARG A 205 10.88 -7.61 7.35
C ARG A 205 11.87 -7.51 6.19
N HIS A 206 11.87 -8.49 5.30
CA HIS A 206 12.78 -8.51 4.16
C HIS A 206 12.57 -7.33 3.19
N TRP A 207 11.36 -6.77 3.16
CA TRP A 207 10.95 -5.70 2.25
C TRP A 207 10.98 -4.32 2.89
N LEU A 208 11.33 -4.23 4.17
CA LEU A 208 11.41 -2.96 4.88
C LEU A 208 12.85 -2.44 4.91
N PRO A 209 13.01 -1.12 4.98
CA PRO A 209 14.28 -0.53 5.35
C PRO A 209 14.79 -1.07 6.71
N PRO A 210 16.11 -1.17 6.93
CA PRO A 210 16.66 -1.67 8.20
C PRO A 210 16.20 -0.91 9.45
N ASP A 211 15.84 0.36 9.30
CA ASP A 211 15.39 1.28 10.34
C ASP A 211 13.86 1.30 10.55
N ALA A 212 13.10 0.50 9.80
CA ALA A 212 11.63 0.53 9.81
C ALA A 212 10.96 -0.13 11.04
N LEU A 213 11.72 -0.86 11.85
CA LEU A 213 11.23 -1.64 13.00
C LEU A 213 11.72 -1.13 14.36
N ALA A 214 12.22 0.10 14.40
CA ALA A 214 12.48 0.81 15.65
C ALA A 214 11.16 1.20 16.32
#